data_AF-A0A9W5TSK2-F1
#
_entry.id   AF-A0A9W5TSK2-F1
#
_cell.length_a   1.000
_cell.length_b   1.000
_cell.length_c   1.000
_cell.angle_alpha   90.00
_cell.angle_beta   90.00
_cell.angle_gamma   90.00
#
_symmetry.space_group_name_H-M   'P 1'
#
loop_
_entity.id
_entity.type
_entity.pdbx_description
1 polymer ?
#
loop_
_entity_poly.entity_id
_entity_poly.type
_entity_poly.pdbx_seq_one_letter_code
_entity_poly.pdbx_strand_id
1 'polypeptide(L)'
;MSKWLLRGLMFAALMVIVRLLQGAMINVWETRATMISAILVAAYAVVALLWGYVDGRSDAKKNPDPERRADLAMTWLLAGLFAGVVSGAVAWFIGLFYNNLYVEGLLNELTTFAAFTALLVFLSAIVGVGLGHWLVDRKAPPMERRREDDDRADTDVFAAVRDDRDDNHTTAQSGAEAEPHTSPIAVAEDDQTRRDN
;
A
#
# COMPACT_ATOMS: atom_id res chain seq x y z
N MET A 1 -4.91 -3.10 19.08
CA MET A 1 -5.90 -3.50 18.06
C MET A 1 -6.93 -2.42 17.70
N SER A 2 -7.25 -1.44 18.55
CA SER A 2 -8.39 -0.51 18.38
C SER A 2 -8.29 0.58 17.29
N LYS A 3 -7.13 0.76 16.63
CA LYS A 3 -6.92 1.89 15.70
C LYS A 3 -7.74 1.79 14.42
N TRP A 4 -7.92 0.60 13.84
CA TRP A 4 -8.77 0.44 12.65
C TRP A 4 -10.25 0.59 13.01
N LEU A 5 -10.66 0.05 14.17
CA LEU A 5 -12.05 0.00 14.59
C LEU A 5 -12.59 1.40 14.87
N LEU A 6 -11.80 2.26 15.51
CA LEU A 6 -12.18 3.67 15.73
C LEU A 6 -12.37 4.42 14.39
N ARG A 7 -11.48 4.22 13.42
CA ARG A 7 -11.58 4.84 12.09
C ARG A 7 -12.82 4.34 11.36
N GLY A 8 -13.01 3.03 11.31
CA GLY A 8 -14.18 2.41 10.70
C GLY A 8 -15.48 2.88 11.34
N LEU A 9 -15.53 3.01 12.68
CA LEU A 9 -16.69 3.54 13.39
C LEU A 9 -16.97 5.01 13.07
N MET A 10 -15.93 5.85 13.02
CA MET A 10 -16.10 7.26 12.64
C MET A 10 -16.61 7.41 11.21
N PHE A 11 -16.06 6.63 10.27
CA PHE A 11 -16.55 6.64 8.89
C PHE A 11 -17.96 6.05 8.76
N ALA A 12 -18.30 5.03 9.56
CA ALA A 12 -19.67 4.51 9.62
C ALA A 12 -20.66 5.60 10.04
N ALA A 13 -20.37 6.29 11.16
CA ALA A 13 -21.21 7.36 11.67
C ALA A 13 -21.30 8.54 10.68
N LEU A 14 -20.17 8.94 10.10
CA LEU A 14 -20.10 9.99 9.09
C LEU A 14 -20.97 9.62 7.87
N MET A 15 -20.89 8.37 7.40
CA MET A 15 -21.66 7.91 6.24
C MET A 15 -23.17 7.93 6.50
N VAL A 16 -23.59 7.56 7.71
CA VAL A 16 -25.01 7.66 8.12
C VAL A 16 -25.48 9.12 8.08
N ILE A 17 -24.67 10.05 8.60
CA ILE A 17 -24.99 11.50 8.56
C ILE A 17 -25.07 11.99 7.12
N VAL A 18 -24.10 11.63 6.28
CA VAL A 18 -24.09 12.01 4.86
C VAL A 18 -25.35 11.52 4.15
N ARG A 19 -25.80 10.29 4.43
CA ARG A 19 -27.02 9.72 3.85
C ARG A 19 -28.29 10.43 4.32
N LEU A 20 -28.38 10.76 5.61
CA LEU A 20 -29.50 11.54 6.15
C LEU A 20 -29.57 12.92 5.49
N LEU A 21 -28.42 13.58 5.34
CA LEU A 21 -28.32 14.87 4.67
C LEU A 21 -28.69 14.76 3.18
N GLN A 22 -28.22 13.70 2.51
CA GLN A 22 -28.53 13.41 1.11
C GLN A 22 -30.04 13.25 0.93
N GLY A 23 -30.71 12.41 1.73
CA GLY A 23 -32.16 12.22 1.66
C GLY A 23 -32.94 13.51 1.91
N ALA A 24 -32.55 14.27 2.93
CA ALA A 24 -33.19 15.55 3.25
C ALA A 24 -33.02 16.60 2.13
N MET A 25 -31.81 16.74 1.56
CA MET A 25 -31.53 17.72 0.52
C MET A 25 -32.16 17.34 -0.82
N ILE A 26 -32.13 16.07 -1.20
CA ILE A 26 -32.74 15.59 -2.45
C ILE A 26 -34.26 15.80 -2.42
N ASN A 27 -34.90 15.57 -1.26
CA ASN A 27 -36.33 15.79 -1.10
C ASN A 27 -36.73 17.27 -1.30
N VAL A 28 -35.85 18.22 -1.03
CA VAL A 28 -36.13 19.67 -1.24
C VAL A 28 -35.76 20.13 -2.66
N TRP A 29 -34.69 19.58 -3.25
CA TRP A 29 -34.17 20.00 -4.56
C TRP A 29 -34.00 18.82 -5.52
N GLU A 30 -35.12 18.17 -5.86
CA GLU A 30 -35.14 16.95 -6.67
C GLU A 30 -34.45 17.12 -8.04
N THR A 31 -34.60 18.28 -8.68
CA THR A 31 -33.98 18.59 -9.99
C THR A 31 -32.44 18.57 -9.98
N ARG A 32 -31.79 18.62 -8.81
CA ARG A 32 -30.33 18.61 -8.67
C ARG A 32 -29.82 17.41 -7.86
N ALA A 33 -30.64 16.37 -7.70
CA ALA A 33 -30.33 15.21 -6.86
C ALA A 33 -28.96 14.57 -7.17
N THR A 34 -28.62 14.43 -8.45
CA THR A 34 -27.34 13.88 -8.90
C THR A 34 -26.15 14.74 -8.48
N MET A 35 -26.29 16.07 -8.59
CA MET A 35 -25.21 17.01 -8.25
C MET A 35 -24.97 17.04 -6.74
N ILE A 36 -26.04 17.02 -5.94
CA ILE A 36 -25.97 16.95 -4.47
C ILE A 36 -25.26 15.66 -4.05
N SER A 37 -25.68 14.53 -4.61
CA SER A 37 -25.09 13.21 -4.33
C SER A 37 -23.60 13.18 -4.67
N ALA A 38 -23.22 13.67 -5.86
CA ALA A 38 -21.82 13.73 -6.29
C ALA A 38 -20.95 14.58 -5.34
N ILE A 39 -21.44 15.74 -4.91
CA ILE A 39 -20.72 16.63 -3.99
C ILE A 39 -20.55 15.97 -2.61
N LEU A 40 -21.58 15.32 -2.08
CA LEU A 40 -21.51 14.65 -0.78
C LEU A 40 -20.56 13.46 -0.79
N VAL A 41 -20.60 12.64 -1.85
CA VAL A 41 -19.66 11.54 -2.06
C VAL A 41 -18.22 12.07 -2.18
N ALA A 42 -18.01 13.14 -2.95
CA ALA A 42 -16.71 13.77 -3.09
C ALA A 42 -16.20 14.35 -1.76
N ALA A 43 -17.04 15.02 -0.99
CA ALA A 43 -16.69 15.56 0.32
C ALA A 43 -16.28 14.43 1.29
N TYR A 44 -17.05 13.33 1.30
CA TYR A 44 -16.73 12.15 2.10
C TYR A 44 -15.39 11.52 1.68
N ALA A 45 -15.12 11.40 0.38
CA ALA A 45 -13.85 10.94 -0.15
C ALA A 45 -12.68 11.85 0.25
N VAL A 46 -12.87 13.18 0.23
CA VAL A 46 -11.85 14.15 0.68
C VAL A 46 -11.53 13.97 2.16
N VAL A 47 -12.52 13.74 3.02
CA VAL A 47 -12.28 13.46 4.45
C VAL A 47 -11.45 12.19 4.62
N ALA A 48 -11.77 11.12 3.88
CA ALA A 48 -10.99 9.88 3.87
C ALA A 48 -9.55 10.10 3.37
N LEU A 49 -9.38 10.88 2.30
CA LEU A 49 -8.08 11.22 1.74
C LEU A 49 -7.23 12.03 2.72
N LEU A 50 -7.78 13.06 3.34
CA LEU A 50 -7.06 13.91 4.30
C LEU A 50 -6.61 13.11 5.52
N TRP A 51 -7.46 12.22 6.04
CA TRP A 51 -7.06 11.35 7.14
C TRP A 51 -5.99 10.35 6.69
N GLY A 52 -6.18 9.67 5.56
CA GLY A 52 -5.17 8.79 4.98
C GLY A 52 -3.82 9.49 4.80
N TYR A 53 -3.85 10.75 4.35
CA TYR A 53 -2.66 11.58 4.23
C TYR A 53 -1.96 11.88 5.55
N VAL A 54 -2.72 12.24 6.59
CA VAL A 54 -2.16 12.44 7.94
C VAL A 54 -1.56 11.15 8.48
N ASP A 55 -2.22 10.01 8.25
CA ASP A 55 -1.72 8.70 8.66
C ASP A 55 -0.44 8.30 7.92
N GLY A 56 -0.39 8.43 6.59
CA GLY A 56 0.81 8.13 5.80
C GLY A 56 1.98 9.02 6.18
N ARG A 57 1.73 10.33 6.36
CA ARG A 57 2.76 11.26 6.84
C ARG A 57 3.24 10.90 8.26
N SER A 58 2.35 10.50 9.16
CA SER A 58 2.74 10.08 10.51
C SER A 58 3.54 8.77 10.51
N ASP A 59 3.25 7.86 9.59
CA ASP A 59 3.92 6.58 9.48
C ASP A 59 5.34 6.74 8.91
N ALA A 60 5.50 7.48 7.81
CA ALA A 60 6.82 7.77 7.23
C ALA A 60 7.75 8.54 8.19
N LYS A 61 7.20 9.38 9.07
CA LYS A 61 8.00 10.06 10.12
C LYS A 61 8.47 9.13 11.23
N LYS A 62 7.73 8.07 11.53
CA LYS A 62 8.03 7.14 12.62
C LYS A 62 8.93 5.99 12.17
N ASN A 63 8.79 5.56 10.91
CA ASN A 63 9.56 4.49 10.32
C ASN A 63 10.28 5.02 9.07
N PRO A 64 11.53 5.50 9.24
CA PRO A 64 12.34 5.97 8.14
C PRO A 64 12.62 4.84 7.11
N ASP A 65 12.85 3.62 7.60
CA ASP A 65 13.04 2.44 6.75
C ASP A 65 11.73 2.00 6.07
N PRO A 66 11.70 1.86 4.73
CA PRO A 66 10.50 1.47 3.99
C PRO A 66 9.96 0.08 4.39
N GLU A 67 10.85 -0.84 4.72
CA GLU A 67 10.52 -2.24 5.03
C GLU A 67 9.85 -2.42 6.40
N ARG A 68 9.99 -1.44 7.31
CA ARG A 68 9.39 -1.47 8.65
C ARG A 68 8.06 -0.69 8.73
N ARG A 69 7.53 -0.19 7.60
CA ARG A 69 6.29 0.59 7.58
C ARG A 69 5.10 -0.26 8.01
N ALA A 70 4.15 0.36 8.72
CA ALA A 70 2.95 -0.34 9.14
C ALA A 70 2.07 -0.69 7.92
N ASP A 71 1.38 -1.83 7.98
CA ASP A 71 0.41 -2.22 6.95
C ASP A 71 -0.89 -1.38 7.06
N LEU A 72 -0.77 -0.15 6.55
CA LEU A 72 -1.87 0.81 6.48
C LEU A 72 -2.91 0.37 5.46
N ALA A 73 -2.53 -0.41 4.45
CA ALA A 73 -3.47 -0.91 3.45
C ALA A 73 -4.49 -1.85 4.08
N MET A 74 -4.03 -2.85 4.84
CA MET A 74 -4.95 -3.74 5.55
C MET A 74 -5.82 -2.96 6.55
N THR A 75 -5.23 -1.99 7.27
CA THR A 75 -5.96 -1.16 8.24
C THR A 75 -7.10 -0.37 7.59
N TRP A 76 -6.85 0.26 6.44
CA TRP A 76 -7.86 1.06 5.73
C TRP A 76 -8.88 0.19 5.00
N LEU A 77 -8.50 -1.00 4.54
CA LEU A 77 -9.42 -1.96 3.93
C LEU A 77 -10.44 -2.47 4.97
N LEU A 78 -9.96 -2.91 6.15
CA LEU A 78 -10.85 -3.36 7.22
C LEU A 78 -11.72 -2.21 7.76
N ALA A 79 -11.16 -1.00 7.87
CA ALA A 79 -11.92 0.16 8.31
C ALA A 79 -13.02 0.53 7.31
N GLY A 80 -12.74 0.56 6.01
CA GLY A 80 -13.71 0.83 4.96
C GLY A 80 -14.80 -0.24 4.89
N LEU A 81 -14.43 -1.52 4.97
CA LEU A 81 -15.39 -2.63 4.98
C LEU A 81 -16.32 -2.56 6.20
N PHE A 82 -15.76 -2.35 7.39
CA PHE A 82 -16.55 -2.19 8.61
C PHE A 82 -17.47 -0.97 8.51
N ALA A 83 -16.96 0.16 8.01
CA ALA A 83 -17.76 1.37 7.80
C ALA A 83 -18.93 1.12 6.85
N GLY A 84 -18.71 0.44 5.73
CA GLY A 84 -19.74 0.10 4.76
C GLY A 84 -20.85 -0.78 5.35
N VAL A 85 -20.48 -1.88 6.01
CA VAL A 85 -21.46 -2.83 6.58
C VAL A 85 -22.24 -2.19 7.72
N VAL A 86 -21.56 -1.52 8.66
CA VAL A 86 -22.21 -0.91 9.82
C VAL A 86 -23.09 0.27 9.40
N SER A 87 -22.62 1.13 8.49
CA SER A 87 -23.44 2.26 8.02
C SER A 87 -24.65 1.80 7.20
N GLY A 88 -24.50 0.75 6.38
CA GLY A 88 -25.62 0.13 5.66
C GLY A 88 -26.66 -0.45 6.60
N ALA A 89 -26.24 -1.24 7.60
CA ALA A 89 -27.14 -1.80 8.60
C ALA A 89 -27.89 -0.72 9.41
N VAL A 90 -27.18 0.34 9.81
CA VAL A 90 -27.78 1.46 10.55
C VAL A 90 -28.73 2.27 9.66
N ALA A 91 -28.35 2.57 8.42
CA ALA A 91 -29.21 3.30 7.48
C ALA A 91 -30.50 2.51 7.18
N TRP A 92 -30.40 1.19 6.97
CA TRP A 92 -31.56 0.33 6.83
C TRP A 92 -32.45 0.38 8.07
N PHE A 93 -31.87 0.28 9.27
CA PHE A 93 -32.63 0.33 10.52
C PHE A 93 -33.38 1.67 10.67
N ILE A 94 -32.74 2.79 10.32
CA ILE A 94 -33.38 4.12 10.34
C ILE A 94 -34.50 4.20 9.29
N GLY A 95 -34.30 3.60 8.10
CA GLY A 95 -35.29 3.55 7.03
C GLY A 95 -36.60 2.86 7.42
N LEU A 96 -36.59 1.96 8.42
CA LEU A 96 -37.81 1.35 8.96
C LEU A 96 -38.76 2.37 9.61
N PHE A 97 -38.23 3.49 10.12
CA PHE A 97 -38.98 4.52 10.82
C PHE A 97 -39.08 5.84 10.03
N TYR A 98 -38.23 6.03 9.01
CA TYR A 98 -38.12 7.27 8.24
C TYR A 98 -38.25 6.99 6.72
N ASN A 99 -39.45 7.23 6.17
CA ASN A 99 -39.74 7.05 4.74
C ASN A 99 -39.01 8.02 3.80
N ASN A 100 -38.43 9.09 4.34
CA ASN A 100 -37.66 10.06 3.56
C ASN A 100 -36.21 9.61 3.30
N LEU A 101 -35.81 8.47 3.88
CA LEU A 101 -34.52 7.85 3.61
C LEU A 101 -34.68 6.92 2.40
N TYR A 102 -33.99 7.22 1.30
CA TYR A 102 -33.98 6.34 0.13
C TYR A 102 -33.10 5.13 0.44
N VAL A 103 -33.73 4.05 0.90
CA VAL A 103 -33.08 2.77 1.20
C VAL A 103 -33.72 1.70 0.33
N GLU A 104 -32.93 1.08 -0.54
CA GLU A 104 -33.35 -0.16 -1.20
C GLU A 104 -33.25 -1.32 -0.17
N GLY A 105 -33.70 -2.54 -0.44
CA GLY A 105 -33.79 -3.58 0.61
C GLY A 105 -32.47 -3.86 1.39
N LEU A 106 -32.56 -4.46 2.58
CA LEU A 106 -31.42 -4.76 3.48
C LEU A 106 -30.22 -5.41 2.75
N LEU A 107 -30.50 -6.31 1.80
CA LEU A 107 -29.46 -6.98 1.02
C LEU A 107 -28.66 -6.01 0.14
N ASN A 108 -29.31 -5.03 -0.51
CA ASN A 108 -28.62 -4.03 -1.33
C ASN A 108 -27.75 -3.11 -0.47
N GLU A 109 -28.23 -2.74 0.72
CA GLU A 109 -27.47 -1.92 1.67
C GLU A 109 -26.20 -2.62 2.16
N LEU A 110 -26.32 -3.90 2.51
CA LEU A 110 -25.22 -4.67 3.09
C LEU A 110 -24.22 -5.19 2.05
N THR A 111 -24.56 -5.12 0.76
CA THR A 111 -23.69 -5.60 -0.33
C THR A 111 -23.23 -4.46 -1.22
N THR A 112 -24.09 -3.92 -2.08
CA THR A 112 -23.74 -2.89 -3.07
C THR A 112 -23.26 -1.61 -2.40
N PHE A 113 -24.06 -1.06 -1.50
CA PHE A 113 -23.71 0.20 -0.83
C PHE A 113 -22.56 0.02 0.16
N ALA A 114 -22.51 -1.10 0.87
CA ALA A 114 -21.39 -1.44 1.73
C ALA A 114 -20.08 -1.57 0.92
N ALA A 115 -20.09 -2.28 -0.21
CA ALA A 115 -18.94 -2.42 -1.09
C ALA A 115 -18.50 -1.09 -1.70
N PHE A 116 -19.46 -0.27 -2.16
CA PHE A 116 -19.18 1.08 -2.66
C PHE A 116 -18.50 1.93 -1.59
N THR A 117 -19.05 1.96 -0.37
CA THR A 117 -18.49 2.73 0.75
C THR A 117 -17.11 2.22 1.11
N ALA A 118 -16.92 0.91 1.18
CA ALA A 118 -15.64 0.29 1.48
C ALA A 118 -14.57 0.68 0.46
N LEU A 119 -14.89 0.59 -0.84
CA LEU A 119 -13.99 0.93 -1.94
C LEU A 119 -13.69 2.43 -1.99
N LEU A 120 -14.69 3.27 -1.77
CA LEU A 120 -14.54 4.73 -1.72
C LEU A 120 -13.59 5.15 -0.60
N VAL A 121 -13.78 4.63 0.61
CA VAL A 121 -12.91 4.90 1.78
C VAL A 121 -11.51 4.37 1.53
N PHE A 122 -11.40 3.11 1.10
CA PHE A 122 -10.12 2.46 0.89
C PHE A 122 -9.26 3.18 -0.15
N LEU A 123 -9.81 3.44 -1.34
CA LEU A 123 -9.06 4.09 -2.42
C LEU A 123 -8.65 5.51 -2.04
N SER A 124 -9.59 6.30 -1.51
CA SER A 124 -9.31 7.69 -1.13
C SER A 124 -8.23 7.76 -0.04
N ALA A 125 -8.30 6.87 0.95
CA ALA A 125 -7.33 6.81 2.02
C ALA A 125 -5.96 6.31 1.57
N ILE A 126 -5.88 5.26 0.74
CA ILE A 126 -4.61 4.75 0.19
C ILE A 126 -3.91 5.82 -0.65
N VAL A 127 -4.66 6.55 -1.49
CA VAL A 127 -4.11 7.68 -2.25
C VAL A 127 -3.57 8.75 -1.29
N GLY A 128 -4.32 9.08 -0.24
CA GLY A 128 -3.87 9.97 0.83
C GLY A 128 -2.56 9.48 1.47
N VAL A 129 -2.51 8.22 1.90
CA VAL A 129 -1.34 7.60 2.53
C VAL A 129 -0.11 7.69 1.62
N GLY A 130 -0.26 7.32 0.34
CA GLY A 130 0.82 7.39 -0.65
C GLY A 130 1.35 8.81 -0.85
N LEU A 131 0.45 9.80 -0.93
CA LEU A 131 0.85 11.22 -0.97
C LEU A 131 1.59 11.65 0.31
N GLY A 132 1.19 11.13 1.46
CA GLY A 132 1.84 11.36 2.75
C GLY A 132 3.25 10.80 2.80
N HIS A 133 3.43 9.55 2.36
CA HIS A 133 4.73 8.89 2.24
C HIS A 133 5.66 9.67 1.28
N TRP A 134 5.20 9.96 0.07
CA TRP A 134 5.99 10.65 -0.95
C TRP A 134 6.50 12.03 -0.51
N LEU A 135 5.69 12.81 0.20
CA LEU A 135 6.10 14.14 0.66
C LEU A 135 7.15 14.08 1.77
N VAL A 136 7.13 13.04 2.60
CA VAL A 136 8.13 12.83 3.66
C VAL A 136 9.43 12.28 3.06
N ASP A 137 9.33 11.30 2.17
CA ASP A 137 10.49 10.66 1.54
C ASP A 137 11.31 11.66 0.70
N ARG A 138 10.65 12.63 0.06
CA ARG A 138 11.33 13.74 -0.65
C ARG A 138 12.17 14.65 0.25
N LYS A 139 11.91 14.67 1.56
CA LYS A 139 12.61 15.53 2.53
C LYS A 139 13.61 14.77 3.38
N ALA A 140 13.68 13.46 3.25
CA ALA A 140 14.62 12.64 4.00
C ALA A 140 16.03 12.80 3.38
N PRO A 141 17.06 13.08 4.20
CA PRO A 141 18.44 12.99 3.72
C PRO A 141 18.73 11.55 3.26
N PRO A 142 19.64 11.34 2.28
CA PRO A 142 20.02 10.00 1.87
C PRO A 142 20.48 9.23 3.11
N MET A 143 19.80 8.12 3.42
CA MET A 143 20.32 7.19 4.40
C MET A 143 21.64 6.68 3.86
N GLU A 144 22.75 7.04 4.50
CA GLU A 144 23.93 6.22 4.47
C GLU A 144 23.48 4.84 4.96
N ARG A 145 23.27 3.91 4.01
CA ARG A 145 23.29 2.50 4.33
C ARG A 145 24.61 2.29 5.03
N ARG A 146 24.58 2.11 6.35
CA ARG A 146 25.73 1.60 7.08
C ARG A 146 26.05 0.29 6.39
N ARG A 147 27.11 0.27 5.59
CA ARG A 147 27.63 -0.94 4.98
C ARG A 147 27.85 -1.90 6.15
N GLU A 148 27.05 -2.95 6.23
CA GLU A 148 27.32 -4.14 7.04
C GLU A 148 28.51 -4.91 6.42
N ASP A 149 29.58 -4.20 6.04
CA ASP A 149 30.81 -4.81 5.54
C ASP A 149 31.74 -5.15 6.72
N ASP A 150 31.63 -4.47 7.87
CA ASP A 150 32.49 -4.75 9.04
C ASP A 150 32.03 -5.99 9.84
N ASP A 151 30.72 -6.27 9.96
CA ASP A 151 30.23 -7.42 10.75
C ASP A 151 30.13 -8.73 9.92
N ARG A 152 30.26 -8.67 8.59
CA ARG A 152 30.24 -9.86 7.71
C ARG A 152 31.61 -10.51 7.52
N ALA A 153 32.70 -9.81 7.81
CA ALA A 153 34.05 -10.40 7.75
C ALA A 153 34.18 -11.62 8.69
N ASP A 154 33.52 -11.57 9.86
CA ASP A 154 33.56 -12.64 10.86
C ASP A 154 32.65 -13.85 10.54
N THR A 155 31.69 -13.70 9.62
CA THR A 155 30.77 -14.80 9.22
C THR A 155 31.00 -15.33 7.81
N ASP A 156 31.78 -14.63 6.98
CA ASP A 156 32.14 -15.11 5.66
C ASP A 156 33.39 -16.00 5.74
N VAL A 157 33.16 -17.32 5.73
CA VAL A 157 34.20 -18.36 5.70
C VAL A 157 35.17 -18.16 4.53
N PHE A 158 34.74 -17.51 3.43
CA PHE A 158 35.59 -17.24 2.28
C PHE A 158 36.46 -15.99 2.44
N ALA A 159 36.08 -15.06 3.32
CA ALA A 159 36.93 -13.92 3.68
C ALA A 159 38.05 -14.35 4.63
N ALA A 160 37.73 -15.17 5.64
CA ALA A 160 38.71 -15.71 6.58
C ALA A 160 39.84 -16.53 5.90
N VAL A 161 39.54 -17.25 4.81
CA VAL A 161 40.54 -18.02 4.04
C VAL A 161 41.41 -17.14 3.13
N ARG A 162 40.96 -15.93 2.78
CA ARG A 162 41.74 -14.98 1.98
C ARG A 162 42.75 -14.23 2.83
N ASP A 163 42.39 -13.87 4.05
CA ASP A 163 43.29 -13.15 4.97
C ASP A 163 44.54 -13.99 5.32
N ASP A 164 44.39 -15.31 5.50
CA ASP A 164 45.51 -16.23 5.78
C ASP A 164 46.48 -16.44 4.58
N ARG A 165 46.15 -15.97 3.37
CA ARG A 165 47.02 -16.14 2.19
C ARG A 165 47.97 -14.97 1.91
N ASP A 166 47.68 -13.79 2.45
CA ASP A 166 48.43 -12.59 2.09
C ASP A 166 49.65 -12.33 3.00
N ASP A 167 49.81 -13.11 4.08
CA ASP A 167 50.91 -12.95 5.06
C ASP A 167 52.19 -13.75 4.76
N ASN A 168 52.27 -14.53 3.66
CA ASN A 168 53.43 -15.40 3.41
C ASN A 168 54.05 -15.34 2.01
N HIS A 169 54.21 -14.16 1.41
CA HIS A 169 55.19 -14.01 0.31
C HIS A 169 55.93 -12.68 0.33
N THR A 170 57.00 -12.63 1.14
CA THR A 170 58.15 -11.81 0.80
C THR A 170 59.22 -12.70 0.17
N THR A 171 59.69 -12.30 -1.02
CA THR A 171 60.92 -12.74 -1.72
C THR A 171 60.77 -13.90 -2.71
N ALA A 172 60.64 -13.59 -4.02
CA ALA A 172 61.70 -13.81 -5.03
C ALA A 172 61.18 -13.68 -6.49
N GLN A 173 61.85 -12.81 -7.25
CA GLN A 173 62.19 -12.92 -8.69
C GLN A 173 61.08 -13.28 -9.71
N SER A 174 60.72 -12.35 -10.60
CA SER A 174 61.42 -12.02 -11.86
C SER A 174 60.88 -12.78 -13.06
N GLY A 175 60.16 -12.06 -13.92
CA GLY A 175 60.19 -12.27 -15.37
C GLY A 175 59.08 -13.12 -15.98
N ALA A 176 58.67 -12.67 -17.17
CA ALA A 176 57.95 -13.37 -18.24
C ALA A 176 56.40 -13.28 -18.25
N GLU A 177 55.97 -12.36 -19.13
CA GLU A 177 54.85 -12.46 -20.08
C GLU A 177 53.39 -12.42 -19.61
N ALA A 178 52.73 -11.34 -20.06
CA ALA A 178 51.28 -11.25 -20.19
C ALA A 178 50.82 -12.20 -21.31
N GLU A 179 50.26 -13.35 -20.95
CA GLU A 179 49.50 -14.14 -21.92
C GLU A 179 48.12 -13.50 -22.16
N PRO A 180 47.76 -13.19 -23.42
CA PRO A 180 46.43 -12.72 -23.75
C PRO A 180 45.44 -13.88 -23.64
N HIS A 181 44.47 -13.75 -22.74
CA HIS A 181 43.33 -14.66 -22.63
C HIS A 181 42.54 -14.70 -23.94
N THR A 182 42.77 -15.70 -24.77
CA THR A 182 41.90 -16.06 -25.91
C THR A 182 40.79 -16.97 -25.39
N SER A 183 39.57 -16.44 -25.26
CA SER A 183 38.38 -17.25 -24.99
C SER A 183 38.01 -18.05 -26.25
N PRO A 184 37.84 -19.39 -26.19
CA PRO A 184 37.19 -20.11 -27.26
C PRO A 184 35.67 -19.93 -27.11
N ILE A 185 35.09 -19.04 -27.92
CA ILE A 185 33.66 -18.97 -28.15
C ILE A 185 33.28 -20.01 -29.22
N ALA A 186 32.35 -20.88 -28.81
CA ALA A 186 31.33 -21.63 -29.57
C ALA A 186 31.74 -22.55 -30.73
N VAL A 187 31.47 -23.85 -30.58
CA VAL A 187 30.62 -24.62 -31.51
C VAL A 187 29.85 -25.67 -30.70
N ALA A 188 28.52 -25.58 -30.66
CA ALA A 188 27.69 -26.72 -30.25
C ALA A 188 27.65 -27.70 -31.43
N GLU A 189 28.20 -28.89 -31.25
CA GLU A 189 28.04 -30.00 -32.20
C GLU A 189 26.58 -30.45 -32.19
N ASP A 190 25.86 -30.18 -33.29
CA ASP A 190 24.57 -30.77 -33.59
C ASP A 190 24.84 -32.00 -34.47
N ASP A 191 24.81 -33.19 -33.89
CA ASP A 191 25.01 -34.44 -34.61
C ASP A 191 23.85 -35.43 -34.36
N GLN A 192 23.21 -35.79 -35.48
CA GLN A 192 22.49 -37.04 -35.76
C GLN A 192 21.11 -37.31 -35.13
N THR A 193 20.05 -36.76 -35.77
CA THR A 193 18.89 -37.58 -36.13
C THR A 193 18.97 -38.01 -37.59
N ARG A 194 19.59 -39.18 -37.78
CA ARG A 194 19.62 -39.98 -39.01
C ARG A 194 18.20 -40.33 -39.46
N ARG A 195 17.71 -39.67 -40.51
CA ARG A 195 16.76 -40.26 -41.46
C ARG A 195 17.58 -40.99 -42.50
N ASP A 196 17.26 -42.25 -42.76
CA ASP A 196 17.37 -42.84 -44.09
C ASP A 196 16.26 -43.90 -44.25
N ASN A 197 15.65 -43.83 -45.44
CA ASN A 197 14.71 -44.73 -46.11
C ASN A 197 14.52 -46.15 -45.57
#